data_AF-B8HS70-F1
#
_entry.id   AF-B8HS70-F1
#
_cell.length_a   1.000
_cell.length_b   1.000
_cell.length_c   1.000
_cell.angle_alpha   90.00
_cell.angle_beta   90.00
_cell.angle_gamma   90.00
#
_symmetry.space_group_name_H-M   'P 1'
#
loop_
_entity.id
_entity.type
_entity.pdbx_description
1 polymer ?
#
loop_
_entity_poly.entity_id
_entity_poly.type
_entity_poly.pdbx_seq_one_letter_code
_entity_poly.pdbx_strand_id
1 'polypeptide(L)'
;MGTWGTAAWANDSAADWYGELFDTTDLARHVEEALNCEPEEDPDVIRAAAYILVSLGRVYIWPIDDLDRHLRLAIQKLEAVRELEEFQEAEGFVEAIDAELAELRSRLHPPDQAI
;
A
#
# COMPACT_ATOMS: atom_id res chain seq x y z
N MET A 1 8.87 -25.66 2.82
CA MET A 1 9.45 -24.74 3.81
C MET A 1 10.91 -24.50 3.48
N GLY A 2 11.13 -23.64 2.51
CA GLY A 2 12.43 -23.09 2.13
C GLY A 2 12.50 -21.62 2.50
N THR A 3 13.68 -21.16 2.88
CA THR A 3 14.03 -19.75 2.95
C THR A 3 14.69 -19.37 1.63
N TRP A 4 14.19 -18.32 0.97
CA TRP A 4 14.74 -17.82 -0.30
C TRP A 4 15.28 -16.39 -0.20
N GLY A 5 15.24 -15.78 0.98
CA GLY A 5 15.84 -14.48 1.21
C GLY A 5 16.05 -14.17 2.68
N THR A 6 16.64 -13.02 2.96
CA THR A 6 16.94 -12.53 4.32
C THR A 6 15.79 -11.75 4.95
N ALA A 7 14.81 -11.34 4.14
CA ALA A 7 13.63 -10.64 4.63
C ALA A 7 12.71 -11.58 5.43
N ALA A 8 11.98 -11.02 6.40
CA ALA A 8 11.11 -11.80 7.28
C ALA A 8 10.01 -12.59 6.53
N TRP A 9 9.59 -12.10 5.36
CA TRP A 9 8.59 -12.73 4.48
C TRP A 9 9.18 -13.66 3.41
N ALA A 10 10.51 -13.76 3.31
CA ALA A 10 11.18 -14.50 2.23
C ALA A 10 11.34 -16.00 2.55
N ASN A 11 10.25 -16.63 2.98
CA ASN A 11 10.15 -18.07 3.23
C ASN A 11 8.69 -18.55 3.14
N ASP A 12 8.48 -19.84 2.88
CA ASP A 12 7.13 -20.41 2.68
C ASP A 12 6.22 -20.16 3.89
N SER A 13 6.73 -20.45 5.10
CA SER A 13 5.93 -20.40 6.32
C SER A 13 5.42 -18.99 6.60
N ALA A 14 6.22 -17.97 6.32
CA ALA A 14 5.80 -16.59 6.49
C ALA A 14 4.79 -16.18 5.42
N ALA A 15 4.99 -16.56 4.16
CA ALA A 15 4.04 -16.29 3.09
C ALA A 15 2.66 -16.93 3.37
N ASP A 16 2.64 -18.19 3.81
CA ASP A 16 1.43 -18.90 4.23
C ASP A 16 0.74 -18.19 5.41
N TRP A 17 1.52 -17.76 6.40
CA TRP A 17 1.00 -17.05 7.57
C TRP A 17 0.34 -15.71 7.20
N TYR A 18 0.94 -14.95 6.27
CA TYR A 18 0.31 -13.75 5.75
C TYR A 18 -0.97 -14.07 4.97
N GLY A 19 -0.97 -15.12 4.14
CA GLY A 19 -2.17 -15.61 3.47
C GLY A 19 -3.32 -15.86 4.45
N GLU A 20 -3.06 -16.62 5.52
CA GLU A 20 -4.05 -16.90 6.57
C GLU A 20 -4.54 -15.63 7.28
N LEU A 21 -3.65 -14.66 7.52
CA LEU A 21 -4.01 -13.37 8.10
C LEU A 21 -5.03 -12.63 7.23
N PHE A 22 -4.80 -12.54 5.91
CA PHE A 22 -5.70 -11.86 4.99
C PHE A 22 -7.04 -12.60 4.87
N ASP A 23 -7.01 -13.93 4.75
CA ASP A 23 -8.22 -14.77 4.67
C ASP A 23 -9.09 -14.66 5.94
N THR A 24 -8.47 -14.50 7.11
CA THR A 24 -9.19 -14.44 8.40
C THR A 24 -9.77 -13.06 8.68
N THR A 25 -9.09 -11.99 8.25
CA THR A 25 -9.41 -10.61 8.67
C THR A 25 -10.11 -9.78 7.61
N ASP A 26 -10.14 -10.23 6.36
CA ASP A 26 -10.54 -9.41 5.21
C ASP A 26 -9.76 -8.09 5.09
N LEU A 27 -8.54 -8.02 5.65
CA LEU A 27 -7.78 -6.77 5.74
C LEU A 27 -7.58 -6.11 4.36
N ALA A 28 -7.30 -6.90 3.32
CA ALA A 28 -7.12 -6.37 1.97
C ALA A 28 -8.41 -5.71 1.43
N ARG A 29 -9.57 -6.34 1.67
CA ARG A 29 -10.88 -5.78 1.32
C ARG A 29 -11.18 -4.52 2.13
N HIS A 30 -10.90 -4.51 3.43
CA HIS A 30 -11.10 -3.35 4.29
C HIS A 30 -10.25 -2.15 3.83
N VAL A 31 -8.99 -2.40 3.44
CA VAL A 31 -8.12 -1.37 2.85
C VAL A 31 -8.66 -0.89 1.51
N GLU A 32 -9.16 -1.77 0.65
CA GLU A 32 -9.81 -1.38 -0.61
C GLU A 32 -11.03 -0.48 -0.36
N GLU A 33 -11.91 -0.83 0.57
CA GLU A 33 -13.09 -0.04 0.93
C GLU A 33 -12.68 1.36 1.42
N ALA A 34 -11.69 1.45 2.32
CA ALA A 34 -11.17 2.71 2.83
C ALA A 34 -10.54 3.58 1.73
N LEU A 35 -9.83 2.97 0.78
CA LEU A 35 -9.28 3.70 -0.37
C LEU A 35 -10.36 4.20 -1.34
N ASN A 36 -11.54 3.59 -1.34
CA ASN A 36 -12.65 4.03 -2.19
C ASN A 36 -13.44 5.20 -1.60
N CYS A 37 -13.17 5.63 -0.36
CA CYS A 37 -13.73 6.85 0.21
C CYS A 37 -13.38 8.09 -0.64
N GLU A 38 -14.14 9.18 -0.44
CA GLU A 38 -13.88 10.45 -1.11
C GLU A 38 -12.77 11.23 -0.40
N PRO A 39 -11.73 11.70 -1.12
CA PRO A 39 -10.61 12.44 -0.52
C PRO A 39 -11.02 13.67 0.28
N GLU A 40 -12.06 14.38 -0.15
CA GLU A 40 -12.56 15.57 0.52
C GLU A 40 -13.35 15.26 1.80
N GLU A 41 -13.84 14.02 1.95
CA GLU A 41 -14.65 13.60 3.11
C GLU A 41 -13.80 12.84 4.14
N ASP A 42 -12.94 11.93 3.68
CA ASP A 42 -12.18 11.02 4.55
C ASP A 42 -10.66 10.95 4.21
N PRO A 43 -9.93 12.09 4.13
CA PRO A 43 -8.53 12.09 3.70
C PRO A 43 -7.61 11.29 4.63
N ASP A 44 -7.86 11.35 5.95
CA ASP A 44 -7.09 10.63 6.95
C ASP A 44 -7.27 9.10 6.87
N VAL A 45 -8.50 8.65 6.56
CA VAL A 45 -8.81 7.22 6.40
C VAL A 45 -8.12 6.67 5.16
N ILE A 46 -8.19 7.40 4.04
CA ILE A 46 -7.49 7.06 2.80
C ILE A 46 -5.98 6.99 3.04
N ARG A 47 -5.41 8.00 3.72
CA ARG A 47 -3.97 8.02 4.01
C ARG A 47 -3.57 6.85 4.91
N ALA A 48 -4.36 6.52 5.93
CA ALA A 48 -4.11 5.36 6.78
C ALA A 48 -4.13 4.04 5.98
N ALA A 49 -5.12 3.87 5.10
CA ALA A 49 -5.22 2.71 4.22
C ALA A 49 -4.03 2.61 3.23
N ALA A 50 -3.63 3.74 2.64
CA ALA A 50 -2.44 3.81 1.79
C ALA A 50 -1.17 3.45 2.57
N TYR A 51 -1.03 3.87 3.83
CA TYR A 51 0.13 3.54 4.67
C TYR A 51 0.23 2.04 4.99
N ILE A 52 -0.91 1.32 5.09
CA ILE A 52 -0.90 -0.14 5.18
C ILE A 52 -0.27 -0.76 3.93
N LEU A 53 -0.58 -0.26 2.73
CA LEU A 53 0.09 -0.71 1.50
C LEU A 53 1.55 -0.29 1.46
N VAL A 54 1.93 0.90 1.96
CA VAL A 54 3.36 1.27 2.14
C VAL A 54 4.05 0.28 3.07
N SER A 55 3.40 -0.25 4.08
CA SER A 55 4.03 -1.18 5.03
C SER A 55 4.07 -2.63 4.49
N LEU A 56 2.94 -3.11 4.00
CA LEU A 56 2.66 -4.53 3.73
C LEU A 56 2.42 -4.86 2.25
N GLY A 57 2.15 -3.87 1.40
CA GLY A 57 1.82 -4.03 -0.02
C GLY A 57 3.02 -4.47 -0.86
N ARG A 58 3.46 -5.71 -0.70
CA ARG A 58 4.57 -6.34 -1.43
C ARG A 58 4.28 -7.81 -1.72
N VAL A 59 4.97 -8.37 -2.71
CA VAL A 59 4.90 -9.79 -3.06
C VAL A 59 5.25 -10.66 -1.84
N TYR A 60 4.54 -11.77 -1.67
CA TYR A 60 4.61 -12.71 -0.54
C TYR A 60 4.06 -12.21 0.80
N ILE A 61 3.60 -10.95 0.89
CA ILE A 61 2.82 -10.46 2.04
C ILE A 61 1.38 -10.20 1.58
N TRP A 62 1.20 -9.31 0.61
CA TRP A 62 -0.12 -8.91 0.15
C TRP A 62 -0.71 -9.94 -0.83
N PRO A 63 -2.05 -10.12 -0.88
CA PRO A 63 -2.70 -10.97 -1.87
C PRO A 63 -2.29 -10.59 -3.30
N ILE A 64 -1.72 -11.54 -4.03
CA ILE A 64 -1.06 -11.27 -5.33
C ILE A 64 -2.03 -10.78 -6.40
N ASP A 65 -3.26 -11.31 -6.40
CA ASP A 65 -4.30 -10.94 -7.37
C ASP A 65 -4.80 -9.50 -7.19
N ASP A 66 -4.61 -8.93 -5.99
CA ASP A 66 -5.07 -7.59 -5.64
C ASP A 66 -3.95 -6.55 -5.54
N LEU A 67 -2.69 -6.97 -5.37
CA LEU A 67 -1.56 -6.10 -5.07
C LEU A 67 -1.46 -4.93 -6.05
N ASP A 68 -1.35 -5.22 -7.34
CA ASP A 68 -1.21 -4.22 -8.39
C ASP A 68 -2.40 -3.25 -8.44
N ARG A 69 -3.61 -3.78 -8.28
CA ARG A 69 -4.86 -3.02 -8.28
C ARG A 69 -4.91 -2.07 -7.09
N HIS A 70 -4.56 -2.56 -5.90
CA HIS A 70 -4.57 -1.79 -4.66
C HIS A 70 -3.46 -0.74 -4.63
N LEU A 71 -2.26 -1.05 -5.13
CA LEU A 71 -1.18 -0.07 -5.26
C LEU A 71 -1.57 1.09 -6.17
N ARG A 72 -2.17 0.81 -7.35
CA ARG A 72 -2.65 1.86 -8.27
C ARG A 72 -3.72 2.73 -7.62
N LEU A 73 -4.70 2.11 -6.95
CA LEU A 73 -5.76 2.83 -6.26
C LEU A 73 -5.21 3.72 -5.13
N ALA A 74 -4.30 3.19 -4.32
CA ALA A 74 -3.66 3.94 -3.25
C ALA A 74 -2.86 5.13 -3.77
N ILE A 75 -2.08 4.96 -4.85
CA ILE A 75 -1.35 6.07 -5.48
C ILE A 75 -2.32 7.15 -5.95
N GLN A 76 -3.36 6.78 -6.70
CA GLN A 76 -4.36 7.72 -7.21
C GLN A 76 -5.04 8.50 -6.08
N LYS A 77 -5.46 7.81 -5.02
CA LYS A 77 -6.20 8.41 -3.91
C LYS A 77 -5.29 9.26 -3.02
N LEU A 78 -4.06 8.84 -2.80
CA LEU A 78 -3.08 9.59 -2.03
C LEU A 78 -2.58 10.82 -2.80
N GLU A 79 -2.49 10.77 -4.13
CA GLU A 79 -2.30 11.95 -4.98
C GLU A 79 -3.45 12.95 -4.80
N ALA A 80 -4.70 12.49 -4.76
CA ALA A 80 -5.84 13.39 -4.52
C ALA A 80 -5.80 14.02 -3.12
N VAL A 81 -5.52 13.23 -2.07
CA VAL A 81 -5.36 13.73 -0.69
C VAL A 81 -4.24 14.76 -0.59
N ARG A 82 -3.11 14.52 -1.29
CA ARG A 82 -1.98 15.44 -1.34
C ARG A 82 -2.40 16.83 -1.82
N GLU A 83 -3.28 16.93 -2.80
CA GLU A 83 -3.67 18.20 -3.43
C GLU A 83 -4.72 19.00 -2.62
N LEU A 84 -5.21 18.46 -1.49
CA LEU A 84 -6.13 19.18 -0.61
C LEU A 84 -5.41 20.33 0.10
N GLU A 85 -6.11 21.47 0.23
CA GLU A 85 -5.55 22.70 0.83
C GLU A 85 -4.97 22.46 2.22
N GLU A 86 -5.66 21.71 3.08
CA GLU A 86 -5.21 21.43 4.44
C GLU A 86 -3.88 20.65 4.51
N PHE A 87 -3.59 19.81 3.53
CA PHE A 87 -2.34 19.05 3.43
C PHE A 87 -1.22 19.87 2.78
N GLN A 88 -1.57 20.77 1.84
CA GLN A 88 -0.62 21.69 1.22
C GLN A 88 -0.14 22.79 2.18
N GLU A 89 -1.01 23.25 3.08
CA GLU A 89 -0.69 24.29 4.06
C GLU A 89 0.02 23.75 5.31
N ALA A 90 -0.14 22.45 5.62
CA ALA A 90 0.50 21.82 6.76
C ALA A 90 1.97 21.47 6.48
N GLU A 91 2.87 22.00 7.32
CA GLU A 91 4.31 21.80 7.17
C GLU A 91 4.70 20.31 7.26
N GLY A 92 5.44 19.82 6.26
CA GLY A 92 5.99 18.46 6.23
C GLY A 92 5.02 17.37 5.73
N PHE A 93 3.74 17.69 5.52
CA PHE A 93 2.75 16.71 5.07
C PHE A 93 2.94 16.33 3.61
N VAL A 94 3.20 17.30 2.74
CA VAL A 94 3.46 17.07 1.31
C VAL A 94 4.68 16.19 1.12
N GLU A 95 5.78 16.46 1.82
CA GLU A 95 7.01 15.67 1.74
C GLU A 95 6.81 14.24 2.24
N ALA A 96 6.03 14.06 3.31
CA ALA A 96 5.71 12.74 3.84
C ALA A 96 4.86 11.93 2.83
N ILE A 97 3.84 12.56 2.26
CA ILE A 97 2.99 11.92 1.24
C ILE A 97 3.80 11.62 -0.03
N ASP A 98 4.71 12.51 -0.45
CA ASP A 98 5.59 12.26 -1.60
C ASP A 98 6.52 11.06 -1.38
N ALA A 99 7.02 10.87 -0.16
CA ALA A 99 7.81 9.69 0.20
C ALA A 99 6.96 8.40 0.18
N GLU A 100 5.73 8.45 0.70
CA GLU A 100 4.78 7.34 0.64
C GLU A 100 4.45 6.98 -0.82
N LEU A 101 4.16 7.97 -1.68
CA LEU A 101 3.91 7.80 -3.10
C LEU A 101 5.11 7.20 -3.84
N ALA A 102 6.33 7.65 -3.52
CA ALA A 102 7.55 7.11 -4.12
C ALA A 102 7.72 5.62 -3.80
N GLU A 103 7.45 5.21 -2.56
CA GLU A 103 7.52 3.81 -2.16
C GLU A 103 6.43 2.95 -2.84
N LEU A 104 5.20 3.44 -2.93
CA LEU A 104 4.13 2.70 -3.63
C LEU A 104 4.45 2.53 -5.12
N ARG A 105 4.94 3.60 -5.78
CA ARG A 105 5.32 3.57 -7.20
C ARG A 105 6.50 2.64 -7.48
N SER A 106 7.48 2.56 -6.56
CA SER A 106 8.64 1.67 -6.71
C SER A 106 8.24 0.19 -6.77
N ARG A 107 7.09 -0.16 -6.18
CA ARG A 107 6.56 -1.52 -6.12
C ARG A 107 5.73 -1.92 -7.33
N LEU A 108 5.10 -0.95 -8.00
CA LEU A 108 4.44 -1.18 -9.30
C LEU A 108 5.42 -1.31 -10.46
N HIS A 109 6.57 -0.63 -10.37
CA HIS A 109 7.65 -0.71 -11.35
C HIS A 109 8.91 -1.28 -10.69
N PRO A 110 8.95 -2.59 -10.37
CA PRO A 110 10.17 -3.19 -9.88
C PRO A 110 11.27 -2.98 -10.93
N PRO A 111 12.52 -2.66 -10.54
CA PRO A 111 13.63 -2.32 -11.45
C PRO A 111 14.03 -3.40 -12.47
N ASP A 112 13.32 -4.53 -12.55
CA ASP A 112 13.54 -5.64 -13.48
C ASP A 112 12.60 -5.65 -14.70
N GLN A 113 11.81 -4.59 -14.93
CA GLN A 113 10.98 -4.45 -16.15
C GLN A 113 11.38 -3.27 -17.06
N ALA A 114 12.67 -2.94 -17.11
CA ALA A 114 13.22 -2.20 -18.25
C ALA A 114 13.62 -3.23 -19.33
N ILE A 115 12.70 -3.47 -20.28
CA ILE A 115 12.99 -4.19 -21.54
C ILE A 115 13.82 -3.30 -22.45
#